data_AF-A0A2D8XJ10-F1
#
_entry.id   AF-A0A2D8XJ10-F1
#
_cell.length_a   1.000
_cell.length_b   1.000
_cell.length_c   1.000
_cell.angle_alpha   90.00
_cell.angle_beta   90.00
_cell.angle_gamma   90.00
#
_symmetry.space_group_name_H-M   'P 1'
#
loop_
_entity.id
_entity.type
_entity.pdbx_description
1 polymer ?
#
loop_
_entity_poly.entity_id
_entity_poly.type
_entity_poly.pdbx_seq_one_letter_code
_entity_poly.pdbx_strand_id
1 'polypeptide(L)'
;MLVNPSYADSNEYLSIHKRQSRDGGIVFRSKPTGGSGQNDWQVLNHASTGDLRFYAYGLSGFALTLDRENANATFASTITTNSGGVIVSDVVDGDFTALRLMNQKTYGTDTGTNEKVRFVMGISESGQTFANREGFVIDVGVIDQSDSSNIKVDFQVRDGGTVGTYQTVHGHDKEVEFIADARVNGWIKGASDTNTLYSSTSLGTYLQSPANSGTGGSIFLRNHSGTVFQEFSQVAGGISTIKNNLYVQADDADFLVRSADYTISRIISRGSSGANLDKGLFSLMSSDGTNNNVEKVRIDSAGLSWFDGGNTRIGGDLEVTGNLTIQGSTTTINTQTVEVEDNIIKLNKTQGSPATITSNTSGISVYRGVDGDGNEISAANLIFDDGDDT
;
A
#
# COMPACT_ATOMS: atom_id res chain seq x y z
N MET A 1 41.98 -58.42 49.86
CA MET A 1 40.60 -58.17 49.38
C MET A 1 39.82 -59.44 49.66
N LEU A 2 38.87 -59.38 50.60
CA LEU A 2 38.11 -60.54 51.07
C LEU A 2 37.07 -60.92 50.00
N VAL A 3 37.43 -61.87 49.14
CA VAL A 3 36.47 -62.57 48.28
C VAL A 3 35.95 -63.74 49.10
N ASN A 4 34.63 -63.82 49.30
CA ASN A 4 33.99 -64.88 50.07
C ASN A 4 34.24 -66.24 49.39
N PRO A 5 35.04 -67.15 49.98
CA PRO A 5 35.41 -68.40 49.33
C PRO A 5 34.28 -69.45 49.33
N SER A 6 33.13 -69.17 49.95
CA SER A 6 32.02 -70.13 50.10
C SER A 6 30.99 -70.11 48.97
N TYR A 7 31.13 -69.22 47.98
CA TYR A 7 30.21 -69.14 46.83
C TYR A 7 30.91 -69.67 45.57
N ALA A 8 30.98 -71.00 45.45
CA ALA A 8 31.65 -71.67 44.33
C ALA A 8 30.90 -71.53 42.98
N ASP A 9 29.65 -71.05 42.99
CA ASP A 9 28.80 -70.97 41.79
C ASP A 9 28.26 -69.57 41.46
N SER A 10 28.65 -68.50 42.16
CA SER A 10 28.24 -67.13 41.80
C SER A 10 29.38 -66.31 41.23
N ASN A 11 29.25 -66.00 39.95
CA ASN A 11 30.18 -65.26 39.12
C ASN A 11 30.19 -63.77 39.46
N GLU A 12 31.19 -63.28 40.20
CA GLU A 12 31.50 -61.84 40.26
C GLU A 12 32.95 -61.61 40.74
N TYR A 13 33.81 -61.15 39.84
CA TYR A 13 35.19 -60.80 40.16
C TYR A 13 35.40 -59.30 39.90
N LEU A 14 35.44 -58.50 40.96
CA LEU A 14 36.07 -57.17 40.88
C LEU A 14 37.56 -57.39 40.66
N SER A 15 38.05 -57.00 39.49
CA SER A 15 39.46 -57.15 39.15
C SER A 15 40.10 -55.77 39.04
N ILE A 16 40.97 -55.44 40.00
CA ILE A 16 41.76 -54.22 40.01
C ILE A 16 43.19 -54.60 39.63
N HIS A 17 43.59 -54.24 38.41
CA HIS A 17 44.96 -54.47 37.94
C HIS A 17 45.68 -53.13 37.80
N LYS A 18 46.87 -53.04 38.41
CA LYS A 18 47.86 -52.00 38.10
C LYS A 18 49.08 -52.70 37.49
N ARG A 19 49.22 -52.67 36.15
CA ARG A 19 50.46 -53.09 35.50
C ARG A 19 51.37 -51.87 35.40
N GLN A 20 52.60 -51.97 35.89
CA GLN A 20 53.52 -50.82 36.02
C GLN A 20 53.99 -50.23 34.66
N SER A 21 53.53 -50.76 33.54
CA SER A 21 53.86 -50.31 32.18
C SER A 21 52.67 -50.32 31.19
N ARG A 22 51.43 -50.50 31.68
CA ARG A 22 50.20 -50.52 30.87
C ARG A 22 49.02 -49.98 31.66
N ASP A 23 47.95 -49.72 30.92
CA ASP A 23 46.62 -49.30 31.34
C ASP A 23 46.17 -49.92 32.67
N GLY A 24 45.91 -49.08 33.66
CA GLY A 24 45.24 -49.46 34.90
C GLY A 24 43.74 -49.34 34.73
N GLY A 25 42.97 -50.22 35.37
CA GLY A 25 41.53 -50.16 35.25
C GLY A 25 40.77 -51.11 36.18
N ILE A 26 39.45 -50.89 36.20
CA ILE A 26 38.48 -51.71 36.92
C ILE A 26 37.63 -52.42 35.86
N VAL A 27 37.56 -53.74 35.94
CA VAL A 27 36.71 -54.55 35.07
C VAL A 27 35.72 -55.33 35.93
N PHE A 28 34.44 -55.20 35.61
CA PHE A 28 33.38 -56.08 36.11
C PHE A 28 33.01 -57.05 34.99
N ARG A 29 33.01 -58.35 35.33
CA ARG A 29 32.67 -59.42 34.41
C ARG A 29 31.58 -60.29 35.00
N SER A 30 30.50 -60.47 34.26
CA SER A 30 29.58 -61.58 34.45
C SER A 30 30.07 -62.79 33.67
N LYS A 31 29.70 -63.98 34.13
CA LYS A 31 29.82 -65.18 33.32
C LYS A 31 28.43 -65.78 33.22
N PRO A 32 27.76 -65.69 32.06
CA PRO A 32 26.49 -66.38 31.86
C PRO A 32 26.68 -67.88 32.09
N THR A 33 25.67 -68.57 32.63
CA THR A 33 25.73 -70.01 32.90
C THR A 33 26.08 -70.76 31.60
N GLY A 34 27.28 -71.35 31.54
CA GLY A 34 27.79 -72.06 30.35
C GLY A 34 28.49 -71.20 29.29
N GLY A 35 28.64 -69.89 29.49
CA GLY A 35 29.32 -68.97 28.57
C GLY A 35 30.75 -68.57 28.97
N SER A 36 31.49 -68.00 28.02
CA SER A 36 32.72 -67.26 28.28
C SER A 36 32.40 -65.99 29.10
N GLY A 37 33.30 -65.59 30.01
CA GLY A 37 33.11 -64.36 30.81
C GLY A 37 32.93 -63.14 29.91
N GLN A 38 31.88 -62.37 30.15
CA GLN A 38 31.50 -61.15 29.45
C GLN A 38 31.94 -59.94 30.28
N ASN A 39 32.53 -58.93 29.64
CA ASN A 39 32.79 -57.67 30.32
C ASN A 39 31.49 -56.85 30.32
N ASP A 40 30.90 -56.63 31.49
CA ASP A 40 29.66 -55.85 31.59
C ASP A 40 29.96 -54.36 31.74
N TRP A 41 30.99 -54.06 32.53
CA TRP A 41 31.46 -52.70 32.72
C TRP A 41 32.97 -52.66 32.87
N GLN A 42 33.56 -51.67 32.23
CA GLN A 42 34.99 -51.49 32.30
C GLN A 42 35.34 -50.00 32.32
N VAL A 43 36.26 -49.65 33.23
CA VAL A 43 36.92 -48.36 33.28
C VAL A 43 38.40 -48.61 33.06
N LEU A 44 38.91 -48.17 31.91
CA LEU A 44 40.32 -48.24 31.56
C LEU A 44 40.90 -46.84 31.46
N ASN A 45 42.11 -46.68 31.98
CA ASN A 45 43.00 -45.58 31.63
C ASN A 45 43.94 -46.07 30.53
N HIS A 46 43.76 -45.64 29.28
CA HIS A 46 44.59 -46.07 28.15
C HIS A 46 45.91 -45.26 28.10
N ALA A 47 47.05 -45.92 28.30
CA ALA A 47 48.35 -45.33 28.61
C ALA A 47 49.01 -44.54 27.47
N SER A 48 48.43 -44.51 26.26
CA SER A 48 48.93 -43.65 25.18
C SER A 48 48.26 -42.28 25.11
N THR A 49 47.01 -42.13 25.57
CA THR A 49 46.26 -40.84 25.55
C THR A 49 45.84 -40.38 26.95
N GLY A 50 45.66 -41.31 27.88
CA GLY A 50 45.21 -41.07 29.25
C GLY A 50 43.69 -40.89 29.38
N ASP A 51 42.92 -41.26 28.35
CA ASP A 51 41.47 -41.12 28.34
C ASP A 51 40.80 -42.07 29.35
N LEU A 52 39.67 -41.62 29.90
CA LEU A 52 38.77 -42.48 30.67
C LEU A 52 37.65 -42.98 29.75
N ARG A 53 37.57 -44.29 29.55
CA ARG A 53 36.57 -44.89 28.66
C ARG A 53 35.64 -45.82 29.43
N PHE A 54 34.35 -45.67 29.17
CA PHE A 54 33.29 -46.50 29.73
C PHE A 54 32.73 -47.42 28.65
N TYR A 55 32.73 -48.71 28.93
CA TYR A 55 32.16 -49.73 28.05
C TYR A 55 30.73 -50.02 28.47
N ALA A 56 29.83 -50.13 27.49
CA ALA A 56 28.51 -50.68 27.69
C ALA A 56 28.36 -51.93 26.82
N TYR A 57 27.75 -52.96 27.40
CA TYR A 57 27.50 -54.21 26.70
C TYR A 57 26.64 -53.99 25.44
N GLY A 58 27.03 -54.64 24.33
CA GLY A 58 26.29 -54.60 23.07
C GLY A 58 26.65 -53.45 22.12
N LEU A 59 27.56 -52.53 22.50
CA LEU A 59 28.08 -51.50 21.60
C LEU A 59 29.39 -51.94 20.94
N SER A 60 29.58 -51.59 19.66
CA SER A 60 30.84 -51.81 18.94
C SER A 60 31.93 -50.80 19.32
N GLY A 61 31.63 -49.82 20.18
CA GLY A 61 32.53 -48.76 20.63
C GLY A 61 32.30 -48.37 22.10
N PHE A 62 32.99 -47.32 22.56
CA PHE A 62 32.89 -46.82 23.94
C PHE A 62 31.60 -46.03 24.14
N ALA A 63 30.87 -46.28 25.22
CA ALA A 63 29.63 -45.55 25.51
C ALA A 63 29.91 -44.08 25.89
N LEU A 64 30.99 -43.85 26.63
CA LEU A 64 31.51 -42.53 26.99
C LEU A 64 33.04 -42.55 26.92
N THR A 65 33.61 -41.56 26.27
CA THR A 65 35.06 -41.27 26.30
C THR A 65 35.25 -39.89 26.91
N LEU A 66 35.98 -39.81 28.01
CA LEU A 66 36.50 -38.56 28.55
C LEU A 66 37.94 -38.43 28.07
N ASP A 67 38.12 -37.62 27.03
CA ASP A 67 39.42 -37.31 26.43
C ASP A 67 40.20 -36.39 27.38
N ARG A 68 41.38 -36.86 27.80
CA ARG A 68 42.22 -36.11 28.73
C ARG A 68 42.93 -34.94 28.06
N GLU A 69 43.29 -35.07 26.78
CA GLU A 69 44.09 -34.09 26.05
C GLU A 69 43.29 -32.84 25.73
N ASN A 70 42.02 -33.03 25.35
CA ASN A 70 41.14 -31.94 24.94
C ASN A 70 40.03 -31.64 25.97
N ALA A 71 39.98 -32.36 27.08
CA ALA A 71 38.91 -32.29 28.09
C ALA A 71 37.49 -32.54 27.51
N ASN A 72 37.40 -33.25 26.39
CA ASN A 72 36.15 -33.53 25.70
C ASN A 72 35.44 -34.73 26.33
N ALA A 73 34.12 -34.66 26.44
CA ALA A 73 33.26 -35.81 26.73
C ALA A 73 32.51 -36.23 25.46
N THR A 74 32.80 -37.42 24.93
CA THR A 74 32.14 -37.98 23.75
C THR A 74 31.22 -39.12 24.15
N PHE A 75 29.93 -38.98 23.87
CA PHE A 75 28.93 -40.03 24.04
C PHE A 75 28.69 -40.71 22.69
N ALA A 76 28.73 -42.04 22.65
CA ALA A 76 28.55 -42.77 21.38
C ALA A 76 27.08 -42.87 20.93
N SER A 77 26.14 -42.39 21.73
CA SER A 77 24.70 -42.46 21.45
C SER A 77 23.96 -41.30 22.12
N THR A 78 22.62 -41.34 22.08
CA THR A 78 21.72 -40.33 22.64
C THR A 78 21.92 -40.16 24.15
N ILE A 79 22.09 -38.92 24.58
CA ILE A 79 22.05 -38.55 26.00
C ILE A 79 20.58 -38.37 26.39
N THR A 80 20.07 -39.21 27.29
CA THR A 80 18.71 -39.09 27.84
C THR A 80 18.78 -38.75 29.32
N THR A 81 18.13 -37.66 29.76
CA THR A 81 18.02 -37.28 31.17
C THR A 81 16.62 -37.62 31.69
N ASN A 82 16.51 -38.62 32.58
CA ASN A 82 15.22 -39.05 33.13
C ASN A 82 14.64 -38.06 34.15
N SER A 83 15.51 -37.24 34.77
CA SER A 83 15.15 -36.14 35.67
C SER A 83 16.33 -35.16 35.71
N GLY A 84 16.16 -33.96 35.15
CA GLY A 84 17.22 -32.93 35.06
C GLY A 84 17.40 -32.37 33.65
N GLY A 85 18.06 -31.21 33.54
CA GLY A 85 18.41 -30.58 32.27
C GLY A 85 19.87 -30.82 31.90
N VAL A 86 20.20 -30.71 30.62
CA VAL A 86 21.59 -30.54 30.16
C VAL A 86 21.91 -29.05 30.26
N ILE A 87 22.84 -28.69 31.16
CA ILE A 87 23.35 -27.33 31.25
C ILE A 87 24.65 -27.30 30.46
N VAL A 88 24.69 -26.52 29.38
CA VAL A 88 25.91 -26.23 28.63
C VAL A 88 26.28 -24.79 28.96
N SER A 89 27.34 -24.61 29.74
CA SER A 89 27.82 -23.28 30.16
C SER A 89 29.33 -23.26 30.11
N ASP A 90 29.89 -22.29 29.38
CA ASP A 90 31.31 -21.97 29.43
C ASP A 90 31.51 -20.50 29.00
N VAL A 91 32.68 -19.92 29.31
CA VAL A 91 33.08 -18.60 28.80
C VAL A 91 33.95 -18.83 27.57
N VAL A 92 33.38 -18.61 26.39
CA VAL A 92 34.12 -18.72 25.13
C VAL A 92 34.52 -17.32 24.66
N ASP A 93 35.82 -17.06 24.54
CA ASP A 93 36.37 -15.86 23.92
C ASP A 93 36.66 -16.16 22.43
N GLY A 94 35.71 -15.80 21.56
CA GLY A 94 35.77 -16.07 20.12
C GLY A 94 34.43 -16.53 19.53
N ASP A 95 34.44 -16.92 18.26
CA ASP A 95 33.25 -17.41 17.57
C ASP A 95 32.75 -18.72 18.19
N PHE A 96 31.51 -18.71 18.70
CA PHE A 96 30.91 -19.84 19.39
C PHE A 96 29.55 -20.19 18.78
N THR A 97 29.31 -21.47 18.49
CA THR A 97 27.97 -21.97 18.16
C THR A 97 27.40 -22.69 19.38
N ALA A 98 26.60 -21.97 20.20
CA ALA A 98 26.06 -22.49 21.45
C ALA A 98 25.16 -23.72 21.27
N LEU A 99 24.35 -23.72 20.21
CA LEU A 99 23.46 -24.80 19.87
C LEU A 99 23.48 -24.96 18.36
N ARG A 100 24.00 -26.11 17.90
CA ARG A 100 24.00 -26.49 16.49
C ARG A 100 22.98 -27.60 16.29
N LEU A 101 21.81 -27.24 15.78
CA LEU A 101 20.79 -28.20 15.35
C LEU A 101 20.92 -28.35 13.84
N MET A 102 21.49 -29.47 13.39
CA MET A 102 21.63 -29.78 11.97
C MET A 102 20.92 -31.09 11.69
N ASN A 103 19.98 -31.06 10.74
CA ASN A 103 19.45 -32.25 10.13
C ASN A 103 20.19 -32.44 8.80
N GLN A 104 21.19 -33.32 8.77
CA GLN A 104 22.01 -33.57 7.58
C GLN A 104 21.40 -34.72 6.78
N LYS A 105 20.76 -34.42 5.65
CA LYS A 105 20.47 -35.43 4.62
C LYS A 105 21.69 -35.60 3.72
N THR A 106 22.00 -36.84 3.36
CA THR A 106 22.81 -37.11 2.17
C THR A 106 21.89 -37.03 0.95
N TYR A 107 22.09 -36.03 0.08
CA TYR A 107 21.31 -35.83 -1.14
C TYR A 107 21.31 -37.08 -2.04
N GLY A 108 20.20 -37.36 -2.74
CA GLY A 108 20.15 -38.33 -3.84
C GLY A 108 19.23 -39.55 -3.69
N THR A 109 18.32 -39.59 -2.72
CA THR A 109 17.27 -40.62 -2.69
C THR A 109 15.91 -39.97 -2.39
N ASP A 110 15.01 -39.99 -3.38
CA ASP A 110 13.64 -39.44 -3.39
C ASP A 110 12.71 -40.11 -2.37
N THR A 111 13.08 -40.09 -1.09
CA THR A 111 12.40 -40.80 0.00
C THR A 111 11.33 -39.95 0.71
N GLY A 112 11.10 -38.72 0.24
CA GLY A 112 9.83 -38.03 0.45
C GLY A 112 9.53 -37.60 1.89
N THR A 113 10.26 -36.60 2.41
CA THR A 113 9.77 -35.55 3.33
C THR A 113 10.89 -34.51 3.45
N ASN A 114 10.59 -33.22 3.27
CA ASN A 114 11.61 -32.17 3.44
C ASN A 114 12.15 -32.22 4.87
N GLU A 115 13.47 -32.31 5.01
CA GLU A 115 14.14 -32.27 6.30
C GLU A 115 13.88 -30.92 6.96
N LYS A 116 13.25 -30.98 8.14
CA LYS A 116 13.07 -29.81 9.00
C LYS A 116 14.03 -29.92 10.18
N VAL A 117 14.66 -28.80 10.50
CA VAL A 117 15.22 -28.54 11.82
C VAL A 117 14.17 -27.79 12.59
N ARG A 118 13.74 -28.36 13.71
CA ARG A 118 12.74 -27.75 14.59
C ARG A 118 13.40 -27.29 15.88
N PHE A 119 13.26 -26.01 16.19
CA PHE A 119 13.57 -25.46 17.50
C PHE A 119 12.26 -25.13 18.22
N VAL A 120 12.07 -25.68 19.42
CA VAL A 120 10.86 -25.49 20.22
C VAL A 120 11.21 -24.89 21.56
N MET A 121 10.53 -23.81 21.91
CA MET A 121 10.47 -23.30 23.28
C MET A 121 9.06 -23.51 23.82
N GLY A 122 8.98 -24.16 24.97
CA GLY A 122 7.72 -24.42 25.64
C GLY A 122 7.78 -24.05 27.12
N ILE A 123 6.62 -23.75 27.71
CA ILE A 123 6.49 -23.54 29.15
C ILE A 123 5.91 -24.82 29.74
N SER A 124 6.53 -25.29 30.83
CA SER A 124 6.06 -26.51 31.49
C SER A 124 4.73 -26.25 32.20
N GLU A 125 3.66 -26.82 31.66
CA GLU A 125 2.35 -26.86 32.31
C GLU A 125 2.06 -28.29 32.82
N SER A 126 1.53 -28.39 34.04
CA SER A 126 1.17 -29.69 34.62
C SER A 126 0.02 -30.34 33.83
N GLY A 127 0.09 -31.65 33.62
CA GLY A 127 -0.99 -32.41 32.97
C GLY A 127 -1.07 -32.31 31.43
N GLN A 128 -0.28 -31.45 30.79
CA GLN A 128 -0.23 -31.36 29.32
C GLN A 128 0.86 -32.27 28.72
N THR A 129 0.67 -32.79 27.51
CA THR A 129 1.73 -33.51 26.76
C THR A 129 2.79 -32.54 26.24
N PHE A 130 3.99 -33.02 25.88
CA PHE A 130 5.05 -32.15 25.36
C PHE A 130 4.64 -31.35 24.11
N ALA A 131 3.93 -31.99 23.17
CA ALA A 131 3.41 -31.32 21.98
C ALA A 131 2.39 -30.22 22.30
N ASN A 132 1.71 -30.29 23.44
CA ASN A 132 0.77 -29.26 23.90
C ASN A 132 1.47 -28.10 24.64
N ARG A 133 2.77 -28.23 24.94
CA ARG A 133 3.56 -27.23 25.67
C ARG A 133 4.38 -26.32 24.76
N GLU A 134 4.44 -26.60 23.47
CA GLU A 134 5.17 -25.80 22.49
C GLU A 134 4.53 -24.41 22.40
N GLY A 135 5.22 -23.37 22.87
CA GLY A 135 4.72 -22.00 22.86
C GLY A 135 5.24 -21.19 21.68
N PHE A 136 6.50 -21.39 21.34
CA PHE A 136 7.18 -20.79 20.21
C PHE A 136 7.96 -21.86 19.46
N VAL A 137 7.75 -21.95 18.15
CA VAL A 137 8.41 -22.92 17.28
C VAL A 137 9.03 -22.18 16.10
N ILE A 138 10.29 -22.50 15.83
CA ILE A 138 10.96 -22.14 14.58
C ILE A 138 11.20 -23.44 13.82
N ASP A 139 10.50 -23.60 12.71
CA ASP A 139 10.76 -24.67 11.75
C ASP A 139 11.62 -24.10 10.61
N VAL A 140 12.82 -24.63 10.44
CA VAL A 140 13.72 -24.31 9.33
C VAL A 140 13.75 -25.51 8.40
N GLY A 141 13.41 -25.32 7.13
CA GLY A 141 13.48 -26.36 6.12
C GLY A 141 13.88 -25.83 4.76
N VAL A 142 14.08 -26.73 3.80
CA VAL A 142 14.23 -26.37 2.39
C VAL A 142 12.88 -26.54 1.68
N ILE A 143 12.61 -25.67 0.70
CA ILE A 143 11.38 -25.79 -0.12
C ILE A 143 11.49 -26.96 -1.08
N ASP A 144 12.66 -27.12 -1.71
CA ASP A 144 12.98 -28.19 -2.64
C ASP A 144 14.20 -28.98 -2.12
N GLN A 145 14.14 -30.31 -2.17
CA GLN A 145 15.24 -31.18 -1.72
C GLN A 145 16.48 -31.09 -2.62
N SER A 146 16.36 -30.53 -3.82
CA SER A 146 17.47 -30.32 -4.75
C SER A 146 18.18 -28.97 -4.55
N ASP A 147 17.62 -28.05 -3.76
CA ASP A 147 18.12 -26.69 -3.60
C ASP A 147 18.14 -26.23 -2.13
N SER A 148 19.34 -26.25 -1.53
CA SER A 148 19.56 -25.75 -0.17
C SER A 148 19.65 -24.23 -0.06
N SER A 149 19.69 -23.49 -1.17
CA SER A 149 19.70 -22.03 -1.15
C SER A 149 18.33 -21.44 -0.81
N ASN A 150 17.27 -22.24 -0.98
CA ASN A 150 15.91 -21.85 -0.71
C ASN A 150 15.41 -22.33 0.67
N ILE A 151 15.88 -21.65 1.70
CA ILE A 151 15.47 -21.91 3.07
C ILE A 151 14.09 -21.28 3.33
N LYS A 152 13.19 -22.03 3.94
CA LYS A 152 11.93 -21.55 4.51
C LYS A 152 12.05 -21.57 6.04
N VAL A 153 11.78 -20.42 6.65
CA VAL A 153 11.72 -20.29 8.12
C VAL A 153 10.30 -19.94 8.52
N ASP A 154 9.63 -20.87 9.20
CA ASP A 154 8.31 -20.67 9.77
C ASP A 154 8.45 -20.25 11.23
N PHE A 155 7.99 -19.05 11.55
CA PHE A 155 7.80 -18.60 12.93
C PHE A 155 6.38 -18.93 13.35
N GLN A 156 6.26 -19.85 14.29
CA GLN A 156 4.98 -20.33 14.78
C GLN A 156 4.83 -19.99 16.25
N VAL A 157 3.61 -19.62 16.63
CA VAL A 157 3.24 -19.32 18.01
C VAL A 157 1.98 -20.10 18.33
N ARG A 158 1.85 -20.53 19.59
CA ARG A 158 0.60 -21.11 20.05
C ARG A 158 -0.42 -20.01 20.30
N ASP A 159 -1.56 -20.12 19.64
CA ASP A 159 -2.76 -19.34 19.93
C ASP A 159 -3.98 -20.27 20.01
N GLY A 160 -4.86 -20.08 20.99
CA GLY A 160 -6.05 -20.91 21.17
C GLY A 160 -5.80 -22.41 21.37
N GLY A 161 -4.61 -22.80 21.86
CA GLY A 161 -4.27 -24.20 22.13
C GLY A 161 -3.66 -24.98 20.97
N THR A 162 -3.43 -24.36 19.81
CA THR A 162 -2.74 -24.97 18.66
C THR A 162 -1.56 -24.12 18.21
N VAL A 163 -0.46 -24.75 17.77
CA VAL A 163 0.66 -24.03 17.15
C VAL A 163 0.30 -23.70 15.71
N GLY A 164 0.31 -22.42 15.36
CA GLY A 164 0.05 -21.94 14.00
C GLY A 164 1.22 -21.10 13.48
N THR A 165 1.47 -21.16 12.18
CA THR A 165 2.44 -20.27 11.53
C THR A 165 1.89 -18.84 11.51
N TYR A 166 2.72 -17.89 11.91
CA TYR A 166 2.37 -16.46 11.94
C TYR A 166 3.12 -15.68 10.86
N GLN A 167 4.37 -16.06 10.61
CA GLN A 167 5.23 -15.46 9.61
C GLN A 167 6.07 -16.54 8.93
N THR A 168 6.13 -16.50 7.60
CA THR A 168 7.04 -17.29 6.79
C THR A 168 8.11 -16.36 6.23
N VAL A 169 9.39 -16.68 6.44
CA VAL A 169 10.50 -15.99 5.77
C VAL A 169 11.06 -16.91 4.70
N HIS A 170 11.04 -16.43 3.46
CA HIS A 170 11.63 -17.10 2.32
C HIS A 170 13.05 -16.58 2.11
N GLY A 171 14.02 -17.50 2.12
CA GLY A 171 15.42 -17.20 1.87
C GLY A 171 15.66 -16.76 0.42
N HIS A 172 14.93 -17.35 -0.53
CA HIS A 172 14.89 -16.84 -1.90
C HIS A 172 14.14 -15.51 -1.94
N ASP A 173 14.63 -14.57 -2.75
CA ASP A 173 14.03 -13.26 -3.01
C ASP A 173 13.85 -12.31 -1.80
N LYS A 174 14.30 -12.72 -0.60
CA LYS A 174 14.21 -11.96 0.66
C LYS A 174 12.76 -11.56 0.98
N GLU A 175 11.83 -12.47 0.69
CA GLU A 175 10.40 -12.26 0.91
C GLU A 175 9.98 -12.68 2.32
N VAL A 176 9.02 -11.93 2.87
CA VAL A 176 8.33 -12.27 4.12
C VAL A 176 6.85 -12.32 3.84
N GLU A 177 6.26 -13.49 4.06
CA GLU A 177 4.81 -13.71 3.99
C GLU A 177 4.22 -13.64 5.41
N PHE A 178 3.22 -12.78 5.58
CA PHE A 178 2.39 -12.72 6.79
C PHE A 178 1.09 -13.45 6.51
N ILE A 179 0.71 -14.37 7.41
CA ILE A 179 -0.48 -15.22 7.21
C ILE A 179 -1.79 -14.48 7.53
N ALA A 180 -1.70 -13.36 8.25
CA ALA A 180 -2.82 -12.52 8.65
C ALA A 180 -2.52 -11.03 8.41
N ASP A 181 -3.44 -10.17 8.85
CA ASP A 181 -3.31 -8.72 8.72
C ASP A 181 -2.01 -8.19 9.34
N ALA A 182 -1.21 -7.50 8.53
CA ALA A 182 -0.01 -6.81 8.99
C ALA A 182 -0.37 -5.39 9.46
N ARG A 183 -0.39 -5.16 10.78
CA ARG A 183 -0.55 -3.81 11.34
C ARG A 183 0.81 -3.15 11.53
N VAL A 184 1.09 -2.11 10.74
CA VAL A 184 2.31 -1.30 10.87
C VAL A 184 1.98 -0.01 11.62
N ASN A 185 2.62 0.25 12.77
CA ASN A 185 2.37 1.43 13.60
C ASN A 185 3.13 2.69 13.11
N GLY A 186 3.45 2.74 11.82
CA GLY A 186 4.30 3.77 11.21
C GLY A 186 4.26 3.71 9.69
N TRP A 187 5.11 4.50 9.05
CA TRP A 187 5.20 4.54 7.60
C TRP A 187 5.93 3.30 7.07
N ILE A 188 5.36 2.66 6.05
CA ILE A 188 6.05 1.63 5.29
C ILE A 188 7.03 2.35 4.36
N LYS A 189 8.32 2.26 4.68
CA LYS A 189 9.42 2.77 3.86
C LYS A 189 10.27 1.60 3.42
N GLY A 190 10.17 1.22 2.15
CA GLY A 190 11.11 0.28 1.56
C GLY A 190 12.45 0.94 1.24
N ALA A 191 13.42 0.09 0.92
CA ALA A 191 14.81 0.47 0.70
C ALA A 191 15.06 1.17 -0.65
N SER A 192 14.13 1.03 -1.60
CA SER A 192 14.17 1.74 -2.88
C SER A 192 13.23 2.95 -2.87
N ASP A 193 13.44 3.83 -3.85
CA ASP A 193 12.62 5.01 -4.11
C ASP A 193 11.18 4.67 -4.60
N THR A 194 10.88 3.39 -4.78
CA THR A 194 9.61 2.88 -5.32
C THR A 194 8.99 1.87 -4.37
N ASN A 195 8.26 2.38 -3.37
CA ASN A 195 7.48 1.52 -2.49
C ASN A 195 6.15 1.17 -3.14
N THR A 196 5.94 -0.12 -3.28
CA THR A 196 4.78 -0.70 -3.93
C THR A 196 3.95 -1.41 -2.87
N LEU A 197 2.73 -0.90 -2.60
CA LEU A 197 1.71 -1.71 -1.95
C LEU A 197 0.85 -2.33 -3.06
N TYR A 198 1.00 -3.64 -3.26
CA TYR A 198 0.28 -4.41 -4.27
C TYR A 198 -0.62 -5.44 -3.59
N SER A 199 -1.80 -5.67 -4.16
CA SER A 199 -2.63 -6.83 -3.85
C SER A 199 -2.57 -7.80 -5.01
N SER A 200 -2.22 -9.06 -4.74
CA SER A 200 -2.12 -10.15 -5.71
C SER A 200 -3.47 -10.63 -6.25
N THR A 201 -4.58 -10.10 -5.73
CA THR A 201 -5.92 -10.37 -6.26
C THR A 201 -6.23 -9.44 -7.44
N SER A 202 -7.03 -9.92 -8.40
CA SER A 202 -7.31 -9.25 -9.69
C SER A 202 -8.01 -7.88 -9.59
N LEU A 203 -8.27 -7.38 -8.38
CA LEU A 203 -9.02 -6.15 -8.09
C LEU A 203 -8.20 -5.13 -7.28
N GLY A 204 -6.90 -5.35 -7.10
CA GLY A 204 -6.05 -4.55 -6.21
C GLY A 204 -5.70 -3.15 -6.70
N THR A 205 -6.02 -2.12 -5.90
CA THR A 205 -5.48 -0.76 -6.04
C THR A 205 -3.98 -0.76 -5.75
N TYR A 206 -3.18 -0.37 -6.74
CA TYR A 206 -1.74 -0.15 -6.58
C TYR A 206 -1.50 1.23 -5.97
N LEU A 207 -1.14 1.33 -4.69
CA LEU A 207 -0.76 2.62 -4.10
C LEU A 207 0.76 2.78 -4.21
N GLN A 208 1.19 3.58 -5.19
CA GLN A 208 2.59 3.95 -5.34
C GLN A 208 2.83 5.29 -4.65
N SER A 209 3.56 5.29 -3.54
CA SER A 209 4.10 6.54 -2.99
C SER A 209 5.43 6.85 -3.70
N PRO A 210 5.61 8.04 -4.27
CA PRO A 210 6.82 8.44 -4.96
C PRO A 210 7.98 8.72 -4.01
N ALA A 211 9.18 8.77 -4.58
CA ALA A 211 10.44 9.01 -3.90
C ALA A 211 10.40 10.30 -3.06
N ASN A 212 11.00 10.26 -1.88
CA ASN A 212 11.05 11.37 -0.93
C ASN A 212 12.15 12.40 -1.30
N SER A 213 12.29 12.74 -2.59
CA SER A 213 13.36 13.61 -3.11
C SER A 213 12.98 15.10 -3.19
N GLY A 214 11.90 15.52 -2.52
CA GLY A 214 11.48 16.93 -2.49
C GLY A 214 10.96 17.48 -3.82
N THR A 215 10.82 16.63 -4.85
CA THR A 215 10.29 17.00 -6.17
C THR A 215 9.06 16.14 -6.46
N GLY A 216 7.89 16.68 -6.11
CA GLY A 216 6.60 16.29 -6.67
C GLY A 216 6.23 14.82 -6.66
N GLY A 217 5.50 14.42 -5.62
CA GLY A 217 4.95 13.09 -5.57
C GLY A 217 3.59 12.95 -6.24
N SER A 218 3.46 12.08 -7.26
CA SER A 218 2.17 11.58 -7.73
C SER A 218 1.75 10.27 -7.05
N ILE A 219 0.51 10.21 -6.57
CA ILE A 219 -0.17 8.94 -6.23
C ILE A 219 -0.87 8.44 -7.49
N PHE A 220 -0.49 7.27 -7.96
CA PHE A 220 -1.15 6.61 -9.08
C PHE A 220 -2.15 5.59 -8.57
N LEU A 221 -3.35 5.53 -9.16
CA LEU A 221 -4.23 4.37 -9.11
C LEU A 221 -4.18 3.67 -10.47
N ARG A 222 -3.84 2.38 -10.45
CA ARG A 222 -3.67 1.55 -11.65
C ARG A 222 -4.68 0.42 -11.67
N ASN A 223 -5.07 -0.02 -12.87
CA ASN A 223 -5.84 -1.24 -13.04
C ASN A 223 -4.92 -2.49 -12.99
N HIS A 224 -5.51 -3.68 -13.07
CA HIS A 224 -4.77 -4.95 -13.05
C HIS A 224 -3.77 -5.13 -14.20
N SER A 225 -3.94 -4.40 -15.31
CA SER A 225 -3.00 -4.39 -16.44
C SER A 225 -1.86 -3.38 -16.28
N GLY A 226 -1.74 -2.73 -15.10
CA GLY A 226 -0.72 -1.72 -14.81
C GLY A 226 -0.99 -0.32 -15.39
N THR A 227 -2.12 -0.13 -16.07
CA THR A 227 -2.49 1.15 -16.68
C THR A 227 -2.99 2.12 -15.61
N VAL A 228 -2.42 3.34 -15.58
CA VAL A 228 -2.88 4.42 -14.68
C VAL A 228 -4.23 4.94 -15.15
N PHE A 229 -5.26 4.78 -14.33
CA PHE A 229 -6.58 5.39 -14.60
C PHE A 229 -6.82 6.65 -13.76
N GLN A 230 -6.05 6.86 -12.68
CA GLN A 230 -6.10 8.09 -11.90
C GLN A 230 -4.71 8.46 -11.38
N GLU A 231 -4.38 9.75 -11.42
CA GLU A 231 -3.15 10.30 -10.87
C GLU A 231 -3.49 11.52 -10.01
N PHE A 232 -3.07 11.50 -8.75
CA PHE A 232 -3.14 12.65 -7.86
C PHE A 232 -1.74 13.22 -7.67
N SER A 233 -1.47 14.39 -8.25
CA SER A 233 -0.21 15.09 -8.02
C SER A 233 -0.28 15.87 -6.70
N GLN A 234 0.64 15.63 -5.76
CA GLN A 234 0.75 16.39 -4.52
C GLN A 234 1.67 17.62 -4.64
N VAL A 235 2.08 18.03 -5.84
CA VAL A 235 2.88 19.24 -6.00
C VAL A 235 2.01 20.46 -5.69
N ALA A 236 2.39 21.28 -4.72
CA ALA A 236 1.86 22.64 -4.60
C ALA A 236 2.13 23.39 -5.91
N GLY A 237 1.09 23.67 -6.69
CA GLY A 237 1.19 24.29 -8.01
C GLY A 237 1.40 23.31 -9.19
N GLY A 238 1.35 22.00 -8.98
CA GLY A 238 1.38 21.03 -10.07
C GLY A 238 0.02 20.77 -10.70
N ILE A 239 0.04 20.34 -11.96
CA ILE A 239 -1.16 19.99 -12.72
C ILE A 239 -1.60 18.58 -12.31
N SER A 240 -2.79 18.42 -11.73
CA SER A 240 -3.44 17.12 -11.63
C SER A 240 -4.23 16.85 -12.90
N THR A 241 -3.91 15.77 -13.62
CA THR A 241 -4.57 15.41 -14.87
C THR A 241 -5.53 14.26 -14.64
N ILE A 242 -6.82 14.48 -14.89
CA ILE A 242 -7.81 13.39 -14.93
C ILE A 242 -7.80 12.83 -16.35
N LYS A 243 -7.38 11.57 -16.49
CA LYS A 243 -7.44 10.86 -17.78
C LYS A 243 -8.86 10.36 -17.99
N ASN A 244 -9.40 10.52 -19.21
CA ASN A 244 -10.79 10.22 -19.60
C ASN A 244 -11.83 11.23 -19.08
N ASN A 245 -13.07 10.76 -18.87
CA ASN A 245 -14.20 11.61 -18.50
C ASN A 245 -14.16 11.95 -17.00
N LEU A 246 -14.45 13.22 -16.68
CA LEU A 246 -14.77 13.65 -15.32
C LEU A 246 -16.29 13.65 -15.15
N TYR A 247 -16.81 12.72 -14.34
CA TYR A 247 -18.21 12.72 -13.93
C TYR A 247 -18.31 13.25 -12.50
N VAL A 248 -18.90 14.44 -12.34
CA VAL A 248 -19.15 15.05 -11.04
C VAL A 248 -20.64 14.91 -10.75
N GLN A 249 -20.98 14.02 -9.81
CA GLN A 249 -22.32 13.91 -9.26
C GLN A 249 -22.28 14.34 -7.81
N ALA A 250 -23.04 15.37 -7.50
CA ALA A 250 -23.13 15.97 -6.19
C ALA A 250 -24.61 16.24 -5.91
N ASP A 251 -25.05 15.93 -4.70
CA ASP A 251 -26.31 16.41 -4.14
C ASP A 251 -25.94 17.47 -3.10
N ASP A 252 -26.42 18.70 -3.29
CA ASP A 252 -26.03 19.86 -2.47
C ASP A 252 -24.50 20.13 -2.42
N ALA A 253 -23.79 19.88 -3.52
CA ALA A 253 -22.36 20.19 -3.63
C ALA A 253 -22.01 20.91 -4.95
N ASP A 254 -20.97 21.74 -4.85
CA ASP A 254 -20.55 22.66 -5.90
C ASP A 254 -19.39 22.10 -6.74
N PHE A 255 -19.42 22.35 -8.05
CA PHE A 255 -18.23 22.27 -8.89
C PHE A 255 -17.63 23.67 -9.06
N LEU A 256 -16.44 23.89 -8.49
CA LEU A 256 -15.77 25.19 -8.49
C LEU A 256 -14.43 25.11 -9.23
N VAL A 257 -14.17 26.09 -10.09
CA VAL A 257 -12.82 26.39 -10.60
C VAL A 257 -12.34 27.66 -9.92
N ARG A 258 -11.20 27.60 -9.22
CA ARG A 258 -10.70 28.69 -8.38
C ARG A 258 -9.22 28.96 -8.63
N SER A 259 -8.81 30.22 -8.50
CA SER A 259 -7.42 30.57 -8.21
C SER A 259 -7.19 30.55 -6.68
N ALA A 260 -5.96 30.86 -6.24
CA ALA A 260 -5.67 31.03 -4.81
C ALA A 260 -6.58 32.08 -4.16
N ASP A 261 -6.95 33.09 -4.93
CA ASP A 261 -7.62 34.28 -4.41
C ASP A 261 -9.13 34.26 -4.70
N TYR A 262 -9.57 33.67 -5.82
CA TYR A 262 -10.90 33.92 -6.38
C TYR A 262 -11.58 32.66 -6.93
N THR A 263 -12.91 32.66 -6.94
CA THR A 263 -13.67 31.72 -7.78
C THR A 263 -13.64 32.26 -9.21
N ILE A 264 -13.32 31.42 -10.19
CA ILE A 264 -13.28 31.76 -11.61
C ILE A 264 -14.59 31.33 -12.28
N SER A 265 -15.04 30.11 -11.98
CA SER A 265 -16.33 29.60 -12.43
C SER A 265 -16.93 28.64 -11.42
N ARG A 266 -18.24 28.49 -11.50
CA ARG A 266 -18.97 27.53 -10.68
C ARG A 266 -20.15 26.92 -11.42
N ILE A 267 -20.46 25.67 -11.10
CA ILE A 267 -21.72 25.00 -11.40
C ILE A 267 -22.29 24.53 -10.06
N ILE A 268 -23.44 25.07 -9.68
CA ILE A 268 -24.05 24.85 -8.36
C ILE A 268 -25.56 24.63 -8.47
N SER A 269 -26.16 24.07 -7.42
CA SER A 269 -27.61 24.07 -7.24
C SER A 269 -28.11 25.47 -6.82
N ARG A 270 -29.39 25.76 -7.04
CA ARG A 270 -29.99 27.08 -6.73
C ARG A 270 -30.39 27.25 -5.27
N GLY A 271 -30.25 26.23 -4.43
CA GLY A 271 -30.55 26.27 -3.00
C GLY A 271 -30.33 24.92 -2.33
N SER A 272 -30.44 24.90 -1.01
CA SER A 272 -29.99 23.77 -0.17
C SER A 272 -31.09 22.76 0.20
N SER A 273 -32.28 22.84 -0.42
CA SER A 273 -33.36 21.87 -0.17
C SER A 273 -34.45 21.88 -1.25
N GLY A 274 -35.18 20.77 -1.34
CA GLY A 274 -36.36 20.59 -2.18
C GLY A 274 -36.07 20.73 -3.67
N ALA A 275 -37.06 21.18 -4.44
CA ALA A 275 -36.99 21.33 -5.90
C ALA A 275 -35.93 22.35 -6.40
N ASN A 276 -35.21 23.02 -5.50
CA ASN A 276 -34.10 23.90 -5.88
C ASN A 276 -32.77 23.15 -6.04
N LEU A 277 -32.66 21.93 -5.51
CA LEU A 277 -31.52 21.04 -5.74
C LEU A 277 -31.43 20.60 -7.21
N ASP A 278 -32.58 20.46 -7.88
CA ASP A 278 -32.67 20.04 -9.28
C ASP A 278 -32.45 21.18 -10.29
N LYS A 279 -32.22 22.41 -9.82
CA LYS A 279 -32.05 23.60 -10.66
C LYS A 279 -30.59 23.98 -10.74
N GLY A 280 -30.05 23.99 -11.95
CA GLY A 280 -28.66 24.36 -12.23
C GLY A 280 -28.47 25.87 -12.35
N LEU A 281 -27.35 26.33 -11.80
CA LEU A 281 -26.77 27.65 -12.03
C LEU A 281 -25.31 27.47 -12.51
N PHE A 282 -24.99 28.07 -13.65
CA PHE A 282 -23.62 28.24 -14.12
C PHE A 282 -23.23 29.72 -14.09
N SER A 283 -22.09 30.02 -13.49
CA SER A 283 -21.58 31.40 -13.43
C SER A 283 -20.11 31.49 -13.79
N LEU A 284 -19.75 32.55 -14.50
CA LEU A 284 -18.37 33.04 -14.64
C LEU A 284 -18.18 34.29 -13.78
N MET A 285 -17.11 34.28 -13.01
CA MET A 285 -16.84 35.25 -11.95
C MET A 285 -15.65 36.14 -12.34
N SER A 286 -15.63 37.36 -11.80
CA SER A 286 -14.50 38.28 -11.93
C SER A 286 -14.39 39.16 -10.68
N SER A 287 -13.30 39.90 -10.57
CA SER A 287 -13.12 40.95 -9.59
C SER A 287 -13.48 42.31 -10.20
N ASP A 288 -14.17 43.16 -9.46
CA ASP A 288 -14.35 44.58 -9.80
C ASP A 288 -13.32 45.49 -9.11
N GLY A 289 -12.27 44.91 -8.50
CA GLY A 289 -11.26 45.59 -7.71
C GLY A 289 -11.63 45.78 -6.23
N THR A 290 -12.90 45.56 -5.84
CA THR A 290 -13.38 45.66 -4.46
C THR A 290 -14.03 44.35 -3.98
N ASN A 291 -14.91 43.78 -4.79
CA ASN A 291 -15.50 42.47 -4.63
C ASN A 291 -14.87 41.50 -5.64
N ASN A 292 -14.40 40.38 -5.12
CA ASN A 292 -13.72 39.36 -5.92
C ASN A 292 -14.63 38.22 -6.42
N ASN A 293 -15.93 38.31 -6.13
CA ASN A 293 -16.94 37.34 -6.51
C ASN A 293 -18.09 38.03 -7.26
N VAL A 294 -17.77 38.84 -8.27
CA VAL A 294 -18.77 39.49 -9.12
C VAL A 294 -19.10 38.57 -10.29
N GLU A 295 -20.37 38.20 -10.44
CA GLU A 295 -20.85 37.43 -11.58
C GLU A 295 -20.88 38.32 -12.83
N LYS A 296 -20.11 37.93 -13.85
CA LYS A 296 -20.11 38.59 -15.15
C LYS A 296 -20.93 37.83 -16.18
N VAL A 297 -21.07 36.53 -16.02
CA VAL A 297 -21.98 35.72 -16.82
C VAL A 297 -22.76 34.83 -15.87
N ARG A 298 -24.08 34.78 -16.06
CA ARG A 298 -24.97 33.86 -15.36
C ARG A 298 -25.87 33.15 -16.38
N ILE A 299 -25.92 31.84 -16.28
CA ILE A 299 -26.91 30.99 -16.93
C ILE A 299 -27.67 30.26 -15.81
N ASP A 300 -28.95 30.58 -15.67
CA ASP A 300 -29.80 30.15 -14.57
C ASP A 300 -31.08 29.52 -15.13
N SER A 301 -31.36 28.30 -14.68
CA SER A 301 -32.54 27.53 -15.09
C SER A 301 -33.85 28.02 -14.48
N ALA A 302 -33.82 28.87 -13.45
CA ALA A 302 -35.00 29.32 -12.71
C ALA A 302 -34.97 30.81 -12.32
N GLY A 303 -33.99 31.56 -12.80
CA GLY A 303 -33.82 32.99 -12.55
C GLY A 303 -33.43 33.73 -13.82
N LEU A 304 -33.04 35.00 -13.67
CA LEU A 304 -32.51 35.78 -14.78
C LEU A 304 -31.12 35.27 -15.17
N SER A 305 -30.91 35.12 -16.47
CA SER A 305 -29.60 34.87 -17.08
C SER A 305 -29.10 36.15 -17.74
N TRP A 306 -27.78 36.41 -17.69
CA TRP A 306 -27.19 37.64 -18.23
C TRP A 306 -25.73 37.46 -18.63
N PHE A 307 -25.25 38.41 -19.45
CA PHE A 307 -23.89 38.51 -19.95
C PHE A 307 -23.39 39.96 -19.79
N ASP A 308 -22.75 40.26 -18.66
CA ASP A 308 -22.26 41.58 -18.25
C ASP A 308 -20.73 41.69 -18.30
N GLY A 309 -20.08 40.77 -19.04
CA GLY A 309 -18.63 40.72 -19.23
C GLY A 309 -18.08 41.68 -20.29
N GLY A 310 -18.93 42.48 -20.94
CA GLY A 310 -18.58 43.37 -22.05
C GLY A 310 -19.44 43.12 -23.29
N ASN A 311 -18.86 43.24 -24.49
CA ASN A 311 -19.57 43.03 -25.74
C ASN A 311 -20.00 41.56 -25.89
N THR A 312 -21.29 41.34 -26.16
CA THR A 312 -21.84 40.01 -26.47
C THR A 312 -22.10 39.90 -27.97
N ARG A 313 -21.62 38.83 -28.61
CA ARG A 313 -21.87 38.54 -30.03
C ARG A 313 -22.56 37.19 -30.16
N ILE A 314 -23.68 37.17 -30.87
CA ILE A 314 -24.37 35.95 -31.30
C ILE A 314 -23.97 35.68 -32.76
N GLY A 315 -23.43 34.49 -33.01
CA GLY A 315 -22.84 34.15 -34.32
C GLY A 315 -23.85 33.75 -35.39
N GLY A 316 -25.06 33.34 -34.98
CA GLY A 316 -26.16 32.95 -35.86
C GLY A 316 -27.39 33.82 -35.65
N ASP A 317 -28.55 33.29 -36.01
CA ASP A 317 -29.83 33.98 -35.85
C ASP A 317 -30.16 34.22 -34.37
N LEU A 318 -30.76 35.38 -34.09
CA LEU A 318 -31.28 35.74 -32.78
C LEU A 318 -32.80 35.82 -32.87
N GLU A 319 -33.48 34.88 -32.23
CA GLU A 319 -34.92 34.96 -32.01
C GLU A 319 -35.19 35.48 -30.59
N VAL A 320 -36.02 36.53 -30.49
CA VAL A 320 -36.46 37.07 -29.21
C VAL A 320 -37.98 36.89 -29.11
N THR A 321 -38.41 35.93 -28.30
CA THR A 321 -39.84 35.63 -28.12
C THR A 321 -40.56 36.62 -27.20
N GLY A 322 -39.80 37.35 -26.39
CA GLY A 322 -40.29 38.42 -25.52
C GLY A 322 -40.02 39.82 -26.10
N ASN A 323 -40.00 40.81 -25.23
CA ASN A 323 -39.69 42.18 -25.63
C ASN A 323 -38.18 42.38 -25.85
N LEU A 324 -37.81 43.08 -26.93
CA LEU A 324 -36.46 43.59 -27.13
C LEU A 324 -36.38 45.05 -26.66
N THR A 325 -35.61 45.30 -25.60
CA THR A 325 -35.26 46.66 -25.16
C THR A 325 -33.78 46.89 -25.42
N ILE A 326 -33.44 47.93 -26.17
CA ILE A 326 -32.05 48.34 -26.41
C ILE A 326 -31.79 49.64 -25.67
N GLN A 327 -30.88 49.61 -24.70
CA GLN A 327 -30.42 50.78 -23.95
C GLN A 327 -29.05 51.19 -24.49
N GLY A 328 -29.04 52.17 -25.38
CA GLY A 328 -27.84 52.67 -26.03
C GLY A 328 -28.17 53.83 -26.96
N SER A 329 -27.15 54.49 -27.51
CA SER A 329 -27.33 55.62 -28.42
C SER A 329 -27.54 55.20 -29.88
N THR A 330 -27.22 53.96 -30.26
CA THR A 330 -27.28 53.51 -31.65
C THR A 330 -27.70 52.04 -31.74
N THR A 331 -28.58 51.75 -32.70
CA THR A 331 -28.88 50.40 -33.17
C THR A 331 -28.62 50.36 -34.67
N THR A 332 -27.79 49.44 -35.14
CA THR A 332 -27.51 49.26 -36.57
C THR A 332 -28.06 47.91 -37.01
N ILE A 333 -28.97 47.93 -37.99
CA ILE A 333 -29.54 46.72 -38.59
C ILE A 333 -29.03 46.64 -40.02
N ASN A 334 -28.11 45.71 -40.27
CA ASN A 334 -27.53 45.49 -41.60
C ASN A 334 -28.13 44.22 -42.21
N THR A 335 -29.32 44.39 -42.78
CA THR A 335 -30.10 43.32 -43.42
C THR A 335 -30.63 43.81 -44.76
N GLN A 336 -31.01 42.88 -45.64
CA GLN A 336 -31.70 43.22 -46.88
C GLN A 336 -33.14 43.68 -46.63
N THR A 337 -33.78 43.21 -45.56
CA THR A 337 -35.20 43.48 -45.28
C THR A 337 -35.44 43.65 -43.78
N VAL A 338 -36.20 44.68 -43.43
CA VAL A 338 -36.77 44.91 -42.10
C VAL A 338 -38.29 44.91 -42.26
N GLU A 339 -38.96 43.97 -41.62
CA GLU A 339 -40.42 43.89 -41.59
C GLU A 339 -40.93 44.31 -40.21
N VAL A 340 -41.93 45.17 -40.17
CA VAL A 340 -42.58 45.63 -38.94
C VAL A 340 -44.07 45.36 -39.08
N GLU A 341 -44.59 44.44 -38.27
CA GLU A 341 -46.01 44.04 -38.33
C GLU A 341 -46.93 45.03 -37.63
N ASP A 342 -46.41 45.85 -36.70
CA ASP A 342 -47.21 46.84 -35.99
C ASP A 342 -47.58 48.02 -36.91
N ASN A 343 -48.75 48.60 -36.68
CA ASN A 343 -49.28 49.71 -37.45
C ASN A 343 -48.57 51.03 -37.15
N ILE A 344 -47.92 51.15 -35.98
CA ILE A 344 -47.35 52.41 -35.48
C ILE A 344 -45.87 52.24 -35.13
N ILE A 345 -45.01 53.03 -35.79
CA ILE A 345 -43.62 53.24 -35.39
C ILE A 345 -43.54 54.59 -34.67
N LYS A 346 -43.24 54.56 -33.36
CA LYS A 346 -43.12 55.78 -32.56
C LYS A 346 -41.68 56.28 -32.54
N LEU A 347 -41.46 57.45 -33.14
CA LEU A 347 -40.16 58.12 -33.21
C LEU A 347 -40.04 59.20 -32.13
N ASN A 348 -38.80 59.58 -31.78
CA ASN A 348 -38.46 60.69 -30.85
C ASN A 348 -39.25 60.68 -29.53
N LYS A 349 -39.55 59.47 -29.04
CA LYS A 349 -40.08 59.29 -27.70
C LYS A 349 -38.94 59.56 -26.71
N THR A 350 -39.03 60.67 -26.02
CA THR A 350 -38.06 61.03 -24.97
C THR A 350 -38.06 59.98 -23.86
N GLN A 351 -36.87 59.61 -23.42
CA GLN A 351 -36.70 58.80 -22.22
C GLN A 351 -36.25 59.70 -21.07
N GLY A 352 -36.90 59.59 -19.92
CA GLY A 352 -36.52 60.28 -18.69
C GLY A 352 -37.66 61.10 -18.08
N SER A 353 -37.54 61.36 -16.78
CA SER A 353 -38.40 62.28 -16.03
C SER A 353 -37.56 63.49 -15.59
N PRO A 354 -37.90 64.72 -16.03
CA PRO A 354 -38.99 65.05 -16.95
C PRO A 354 -38.63 64.74 -18.41
N ALA A 355 -39.64 64.36 -19.18
CA ALA A 355 -39.55 64.08 -20.60
C ALA A 355 -39.38 65.39 -21.39
N THR A 356 -38.15 65.82 -21.65
CA THR A 356 -37.87 67.02 -22.48
C THR A 356 -37.62 66.60 -23.92
N ILE A 357 -38.38 67.14 -24.88
CA ILE A 357 -38.18 66.94 -26.32
C ILE A 357 -36.74 67.33 -26.67
N THR A 358 -35.95 66.36 -27.17
CA THR A 358 -34.53 66.57 -27.50
C THR A 358 -34.31 67.02 -28.94
N SER A 359 -35.29 66.80 -29.83
CA SER A 359 -35.29 67.23 -31.23
C SER A 359 -36.70 67.60 -31.65
N ASN A 360 -36.89 68.72 -32.36
CA ASN A 360 -38.19 69.13 -32.88
C ASN A 360 -38.59 68.36 -34.15
N THR A 361 -37.69 67.55 -34.70
CA THR A 361 -37.93 66.77 -35.91
C THR A 361 -37.61 65.30 -35.72
N SER A 362 -38.38 64.45 -36.41
CA SER A 362 -38.21 62.99 -36.46
C SER A 362 -38.50 62.51 -37.87
N GLY A 363 -37.91 61.39 -38.31
CA GLY A 363 -38.22 60.93 -39.65
C GLY A 363 -37.43 59.72 -40.11
N ILE A 364 -37.60 59.42 -41.39
CA ILE A 364 -36.89 58.38 -42.13
C ILE A 364 -36.11 59.07 -43.25
N SER A 365 -34.82 58.76 -43.36
CA SER A 365 -33.96 59.22 -44.43
C SER A 365 -33.50 58.03 -45.27
N VAL A 366 -33.58 58.16 -46.58
CA VAL A 366 -33.17 57.14 -47.55
C VAL A 366 -31.94 57.66 -48.28
N TYR A 367 -30.80 57.02 -48.03
CA TYR A 367 -29.57 57.24 -48.79
C TYR A 367 -29.77 56.73 -50.22
N ARG A 368 -29.51 57.59 -51.22
CA ARG A 368 -29.74 57.28 -52.64
C ARG A 368 -28.47 57.00 -53.43
N GLY A 369 -27.32 56.94 -52.76
CA GLY A 369 -26.01 56.74 -53.39
C GLY A 369 -25.33 58.03 -53.81
N VAL A 370 -24.38 57.89 -54.73
CA VAL A 370 -23.66 58.99 -55.39
C VAL A 370 -24.05 59.06 -56.87
N ASP A 371 -23.93 60.23 -57.48
CA ASP A 371 -24.12 60.42 -58.92
C ASP A 371 -22.96 59.83 -59.72
N GLY A 372 -23.02 59.96 -61.06
CA GLY A 372 -21.97 59.46 -61.96
C GLY A 372 -20.60 60.11 -61.75
N ASP A 373 -20.56 61.26 -61.06
CA ASP A 373 -19.34 62.01 -60.75
C ASP A 373 -18.85 61.75 -59.32
N GLY A 374 -19.54 60.89 -58.55
CA GLY A 374 -19.20 60.54 -57.17
C GLY A 374 -19.71 61.52 -56.12
N ASN A 375 -20.57 62.49 -56.46
CA ASN A 375 -21.18 63.39 -55.48
C ASN A 375 -22.38 62.71 -54.82
N GLU A 376 -22.54 62.86 -53.52
CA GLU A 376 -23.71 62.32 -52.81
C GLU A 376 -25.01 62.90 -53.36
N ILE A 377 -25.93 62.02 -53.73
CA ILE A 377 -27.28 62.41 -54.12
C ILE A 377 -28.01 62.76 -52.84
N SER A 378 -28.63 63.94 -52.80
CA SER A 378 -29.46 64.38 -51.67
C SER A 378 -30.41 63.27 -51.22
N ALA A 379 -30.41 62.94 -49.93
CA ALA A 379 -31.24 61.87 -49.39
C ALA A 379 -32.73 62.17 -49.61
N ALA A 380 -33.53 61.12 -49.82
CA ALA A 380 -34.98 61.26 -49.78
C ALA A 380 -35.42 61.17 -48.32
N ASN A 381 -36.11 62.19 -47.81
CA ASN A 381 -36.49 62.26 -46.40
C ASN A 381 -38.01 62.30 -46.25
N LEU A 382 -38.53 61.56 -45.29
CA LEU A 382 -39.85 61.74 -44.69
C LEU A 382 -39.63 62.33 -43.30
N ILE A 383 -39.85 63.63 -43.14
CA ILE A 383 -39.62 64.35 -41.88
C ILE A 383 -40.97 64.83 -41.33
N PHE A 384 -41.16 64.58 -40.04
CA PHE A 384 -42.20 65.19 -39.21
C PHE A 384 -41.55 66.30 -38.41
N ASP A 385 -42.04 67.53 -38.58
CA ASP A 385 -41.57 68.73 -37.88
C ASP A 385 -42.77 69.39 -37.20
N ASP A 386 -42.77 69.42 -35.88
CA ASP A 386 -43.83 70.06 -35.10
C ASP A 386 -43.72 71.59 -35.11
N GLY A 387 -42.62 72.16 -35.63
CA GLY A 387 -42.36 73.60 -35.71
C GLY A 387 -43.04 74.31 -36.88
N ASP A 388 -43.51 73.59 -37.90
CA ASP A 388 -44.12 74.14 -39.12
C ASP A 388 -45.67 74.10 -39.10
N ASP A 389 -46.24 73.56 -38.01
CA ASP A 389 -47.69 73.32 -37.83
C ASP A 389 -48.39 74.46 -37.03
N THR A 390 -47.94 75.70 -37.17
CA THR A 390 -48.52 76.90 -36.50
C THR A 390 -49.52 77.67 -37.35
#